data_AF-A0A074ZR58-F1
#
_entry.id   AF-A0A074ZR58-F1
#
_cell.length_a   1.000
_cell.length_b   1.000
_cell.length_c   1.000
_cell.angle_alpha   90.00
_cell.angle_beta   90.00
_cell.angle_gamma   90.00
#
_symmetry.space_group_name_H-M   'P 1'
#
loop_
_entity.id
_entity.type
_entity.pdbx_description
1 polymer ?
#
loop_
_entity_poly.entity_id
_entity_poly.type
_entity_poly.pdbx_seq_one_letter_code
_entity_poly.pdbx_strand_id
1 'polypeptide(L)'
;MYDTTLDIYFRFVKPSDVEELRALYEECFPVSYPDSWFQDLITKPCFIAYVALVNDRIIGILVAKVVTLGECAAEDRKILDSRFPLSSHVAYILSLGVTEAYRSNGIALQLQSASQNHASHGVQNTDVSVLPTSPSPGCPLSPFLFNFVIDEIMRRTLEGLRNHGVQIACEENLVDLEYADDIVLMFEEEEKAQVFLDELTKVIPSFGMHFAPTKCKVMLVDVQSLNTPLTIQGEVLEVVERFTYLGSCISSDCSVTDEVNARICKARAAFANLRHLWRQNGLSLNLKGRVYQATVRVVLFYGCETWLIRAADLRRLQAFDNRCLRTIARVGWCRRIRNEAVRKRVFGCVTGTSIEECVQHQKLRWLGHVLRMSNHRLPKRVLFSMPNSEWRKQRGDQPMSWQRSMKEITKRLGTVGATRLPGWGPHDPHFSWLETLQDMAANRYQWRSCCQFLSRLLE
;
A
#
# COMPACT_ATOMS: atom_id res chain seq x y z
N MET A 1 32.64 22.75 18.60
CA MET A 1 32.16 24.03 19.15
C MET A 1 31.77 24.94 18.01
N TYR A 2 30.49 24.90 17.67
CA TYR A 2 29.59 26.04 17.36
C TYR A 2 28.20 25.41 17.43
N ASP A 3 27.80 25.06 18.65
CA ASP A 3 26.42 24.70 18.96
C ASP A 3 25.63 26.01 18.94
N THR A 4 25.09 26.34 17.77
CA THR A 4 24.10 27.41 17.65
C THR A 4 22.77 26.71 17.79
N THR A 5 22.25 26.69 19.02
CA THR A 5 20.84 26.42 19.26
C THR A 5 20.06 27.40 18.39
N LEU A 6 19.48 26.90 17.31
CA LEU A 6 18.56 27.66 16.47
C LEU A 6 17.37 28.04 17.37
N ASP A 7 17.31 29.29 17.80
CA ASP A 7 16.17 29.82 18.56
C ASP A 7 14.97 29.94 17.61
N ILE A 8 14.25 28.83 17.48
CA ILE A 8 13.00 28.75 16.73
C ILE A 8 11.89 29.25 17.65
N TYR A 9 11.16 30.27 17.19
CA TYR A 9 9.99 30.77 17.89
C TYR A 9 8.74 30.67 17.01
N PHE A 10 7.58 30.56 17.65
CA PHE A 10 6.32 30.41 16.95
C PHE A 10 5.32 31.48 17.37
N ARG A 11 4.53 31.99 16.42
CA ARG A 11 3.51 33.00 16.67
C ARG A 11 2.41 32.99 15.61
N PHE A 12 1.30 33.67 15.90
CA PHE A 12 0.31 33.98 14.89
C PHE A 12 0.86 34.93 13.82
N VAL A 13 0.32 34.78 12.61
CA VAL A 13 0.58 35.67 11.48
C VAL A 13 0.09 37.08 11.82
N LYS A 14 0.88 38.09 11.44
CA LYS A 14 0.58 39.51 11.58
C LYS A 14 0.39 40.17 10.21
N PRO A 15 -0.30 41.33 10.12
CA PRO A 15 -0.44 42.10 8.88
C PRO A 15 0.89 42.42 8.17
N SER A 16 1.97 42.59 8.93
CA SER A 16 3.32 42.85 8.41
C SER A 16 3.94 41.67 7.65
N ASP A 17 3.41 40.45 7.83
CA ASP A 17 4.06 39.22 7.36
C ASP A 17 3.64 38.84 5.93
N VAL A 18 2.65 39.53 5.33
CA VAL A 18 2.00 39.13 4.06
C VAL A 18 3.02 38.93 2.92
N GLU A 19 4.00 39.83 2.81
CA GLU A 19 5.02 39.75 1.75
C GLU A 19 5.95 38.53 1.93
N GLU A 20 6.33 38.23 3.17
CA GLU A 20 7.20 37.10 3.49
C GLU A 20 6.44 35.77 3.40
N LEU A 21 5.15 35.78 3.75
CA LEU A 21 4.25 34.65 3.52
C LEU A 21 4.08 34.32 2.04
N ARG A 22 4.01 35.33 1.16
CA ARG A 22 3.92 35.11 -0.29
C ARG A 22 5.15 34.37 -0.79
N ALA A 23 6.35 34.83 -0.42
CA ALA A 23 7.61 34.17 -0.77
C ALA A 23 7.69 32.73 -0.24
N LEU A 24 7.27 32.51 1.01
CA LEU A 24 7.22 31.17 1.60
C LEU A 24 6.25 30.25 0.84
N TYR A 25 5.09 30.76 0.43
CA TYR A 25 4.11 29.97 -0.30
C TYR A 25 4.58 29.61 -1.71
N GLU A 26 5.27 30.52 -2.40
CA GLU A 26 5.90 30.26 -3.71
C GLU A 26 6.99 29.19 -3.61
N GLU A 27 7.74 29.15 -2.50
CA GLU A 27 8.76 28.12 -2.26
C GLU A 27 8.15 26.77 -1.84
N CYS A 28 7.17 26.80 -0.93
CA CYS A 28 6.64 25.59 -0.28
C CYS A 28 5.53 24.90 -1.07
N PHE A 29 4.77 25.63 -1.89
CA PHE A 29 3.58 25.11 -2.56
C PHE A 29 3.63 25.37 -4.06
N PRO A 30 3.32 24.36 -4.90
CA PRO A 30 3.41 24.46 -6.36
C PRO A 30 2.27 25.28 -7.00
N VAL A 31 1.49 26.02 -6.21
CA VAL A 31 0.25 26.71 -6.64
C VAL A 31 0.32 28.16 -6.22
N SER A 32 -0.06 29.06 -7.12
CA SER A 32 -0.18 30.50 -6.84
C SER A 32 -1.50 30.80 -6.13
N TYR A 33 -1.44 31.56 -5.04
CA TYR A 33 -2.60 31.97 -4.24
C TYR A 33 -2.93 33.45 -4.51
N PRO A 34 -4.22 33.82 -4.59
CA PRO A 34 -4.62 35.22 -4.81
C PRO A 34 -4.29 36.08 -3.58
N ASP A 35 -4.05 37.38 -3.77
CA ASP A 35 -3.71 38.29 -2.66
C ASP A 35 -4.80 38.34 -1.56
N SER A 36 -6.06 38.14 -1.95
CA SER A 36 -7.18 38.05 -1.01
C SER A 36 -7.03 36.89 -0.02
N TRP A 37 -6.34 35.81 -0.39
CA TRP A 37 -6.07 34.66 0.49
C TRP A 37 -5.24 35.08 1.71
N PHE A 38 -4.12 35.77 1.49
CA PHE A 38 -3.23 36.19 2.57
C PHE A 38 -3.89 37.22 3.50
N GLN A 39 -4.74 38.09 2.94
CA GLN A 39 -5.55 39.00 3.74
C GLN A 39 -6.60 38.25 4.58
N ASP A 40 -7.25 37.24 3.99
CA ASP A 40 -8.23 36.40 4.67
C ASP A 40 -7.63 35.63 5.85
N LEU A 41 -6.38 35.14 5.74
CA LEU A 41 -5.68 34.44 6.83
C LEU A 41 -5.50 35.29 8.10
N ILE A 42 -5.49 36.61 7.95
CA ILE A 42 -5.24 37.57 9.02
C ILE A 42 -6.55 38.17 9.54
N THR A 43 -7.49 38.42 8.62
CA THR A 43 -8.72 39.16 8.92
C THR A 43 -9.89 38.27 9.30
N LYS A 44 -9.98 37.04 8.78
CA LYS A 44 -11.13 36.16 9.05
C LYS A 44 -10.89 35.32 10.30
N PRO A 45 -11.78 35.38 11.30
CA PRO A 45 -11.61 34.65 12.56
C PRO A 45 -11.76 33.13 12.41
N CYS A 46 -12.27 32.65 11.26
CA CYS A 46 -12.35 31.22 10.98
C CYS A 46 -11.01 30.60 10.61
N PHE A 47 -9.94 31.38 10.40
CA PHE A 47 -8.62 30.84 10.09
C PHE A 47 -7.68 30.98 11.29
N ILE A 48 -6.93 29.91 11.54
CA ILE A 48 -5.79 29.86 12.45
C ILE A 48 -4.55 29.79 11.56
N ALA A 49 -3.78 30.87 11.50
CA ALA A 49 -2.53 30.93 10.75
C ALA A 49 -1.35 31.12 11.73
N TYR A 50 -0.44 30.16 11.74
CA TYR A 50 0.67 30.07 12.69
C TYR A 50 1.99 29.93 11.93
N VAL A 51 3.01 30.65 12.34
CA VAL A 51 4.31 30.71 11.65
C VAL A 51 5.44 30.32 12.58
N ALA A 52 6.45 29.67 12.01
CA ALA A 52 7.73 29.35 12.65
C ALA A 52 8.78 30.31 12.13
N LEU A 53 9.56 30.88 13.04
CA LEU A 53 10.57 31.87 12.71
C LEU A 53 11.92 31.50 13.29
N VAL A 54 12.96 31.87 12.55
CA VAL A 54 14.38 31.81 12.97
C VAL A 54 15.01 33.13 12.58
N ASN A 55 15.67 33.81 13.54
CA ASN A 55 16.29 35.13 13.31
C ASN A 55 15.34 36.14 12.64
N ASP A 56 14.08 36.18 13.10
CA ASP A 56 13.00 37.02 12.55
C ASP A 56 12.61 36.78 11.09
N ARG A 57 13.02 35.65 10.50
CA ARG A 57 12.57 35.19 9.19
C ARG A 57 11.55 34.08 9.32
N ILE A 58 10.47 34.12 8.53
CA ILE A 58 9.49 33.04 8.49
C ILE A 58 10.06 31.87 7.70
N ILE A 59 10.17 30.72 8.36
CA ILE A 59 10.72 29.48 7.77
C ILE A 59 9.68 28.38 7.61
N GLY A 60 8.50 28.54 8.20
CA GLY A 60 7.39 27.63 8.04
C GLY A 60 6.05 28.22 8.47
N ILE A 61 4.97 27.62 7.99
CA ILE A 61 3.59 28.06 8.24
C ILE A 61 2.66 26.86 8.39
N LEU A 62 1.70 26.98 9.30
CA LEU A 62 0.52 26.14 9.45
C LEU A 62 -0.72 27.01 9.32
N VAL A 63 -1.61 26.69 8.39
CA VAL A 63 -2.93 27.31 8.26
C VAL A 63 -3.98 26.24 8.48
N ALA A 64 -4.91 26.52 9.38
CA ALA A 64 -6.11 25.73 9.59
C ALA A 64 -7.37 26.58 9.52
N LYS A 65 -8.48 26.00 9.07
CA LYS A 65 -9.81 26.60 9.10
C LYS A 65 -10.64 25.94 10.19
N VAL A 66 -11.14 26.72 11.13
CA VAL A 66 -12.06 26.26 12.16
C VAL A 66 -13.48 26.29 11.63
N VAL A 67 -14.18 25.16 11.71
CA VAL A 67 -15.62 25.02 11.43
C VAL A 67 -16.27 24.18 12.51
N THR A 68 -17.60 24.19 12.59
CA THR A 68 -18.31 23.33 13.53
C THR A 68 -18.52 21.92 12.97
N LEU A 69 -18.58 20.91 13.82
CA LEU A 69 -18.76 19.50 13.42
C LEU A 69 -20.03 19.28 12.57
N GLY A 70 -21.09 20.07 12.80
CA GLY A 70 -22.31 20.07 12.00
C GLY A 70 -22.12 20.56 10.56
N GLU A 71 -21.12 21.41 10.30
CA GLU A 71 -20.79 21.96 8.99
C GLU A 71 -19.80 21.09 8.21
N CYS A 72 -19.22 20.07 8.85
CA CYS A 72 -18.29 19.13 8.22
C CYS A 72 -19.00 18.25 7.16
N ALA A 73 -18.24 17.86 6.12
CA ALA A 73 -18.72 16.90 5.14
C ALA A 73 -19.16 15.59 5.81
N ALA A 74 -20.17 14.92 5.25
CA ALA A 74 -20.73 13.70 5.85
C ALA A 74 -19.71 12.55 5.95
N GLU A 75 -18.67 12.58 5.10
CA GLU A 75 -17.55 11.64 5.11
C GLU A 75 -16.63 11.90 6.31
N ASP A 76 -16.31 13.17 6.57
CA ASP A 76 -15.43 13.62 7.66
C ASP A 76 -16.04 13.38 9.05
N ARG A 77 -17.37 13.53 9.15
CA ARG A 77 -18.11 13.27 10.39
C ARG A 77 -17.97 11.83 10.89
N LYS A 78 -17.66 10.87 10.01
CA LYS A 78 -17.49 9.46 10.37
C LYS A 78 -16.10 9.14 10.91
N ILE A 79 -15.17 10.09 10.91
CA ILE A 79 -13.82 9.91 11.45
C ILE A 79 -13.79 10.28 12.94
N LEU A 80 -14.64 11.24 13.33
CA LEU A 80 -14.67 11.80 14.67
C LEU A 80 -15.63 11.04 15.59
N ASP A 81 -15.24 10.91 16.84
CA ASP A 81 -16.03 10.20 17.85
C ASP A 81 -17.40 10.88 18.07
N SER A 82 -18.47 10.09 18.14
CA SER A 82 -19.85 10.57 18.34
C SER A 82 -20.08 11.33 19.66
N ARG A 83 -19.15 11.25 20.61
CA ARG A 83 -19.19 12.01 21.88
C ARG A 83 -19.02 13.51 21.68
N PHE A 84 -18.45 13.96 20.56
CA PHE A 84 -18.34 15.38 20.26
C PHE A 84 -19.69 15.94 19.79
N PRO A 85 -20.26 16.95 20.49
CA PRO A 85 -21.48 17.60 20.03
C PRO A 85 -21.30 18.25 18.66
N LEU A 86 -22.38 18.41 17.90
CA LEU A 86 -22.33 19.05 16.58
C LEU A 86 -21.84 20.52 16.62
N SER A 87 -21.86 21.14 17.80
CA SER A 87 -21.29 22.46 18.07
C SER A 87 -19.78 22.46 18.34
N SER A 88 -19.13 21.29 18.40
CA SER A 88 -17.69 21.19 18.59
C SER A 88 -16.95 21.81 17.41
N HIS A 89 -15.89 22.55 17.71
CA HIS A 89 -15.07 23.19 16.70
C HIS A 89 -13.98 22.22 16.23
N VAL A 90 -13.88 22.05 14.92
CA VAL A 90 -12.89 21.21 14.23
C VAL A 90 -12.01 22.10 13.38
N ALA A 91 -10.69 21.96 13.51
CA ALA A 91 -9.71 22.71 12.75
C ALA A 91 -9.21 21.90 11.54
N TYR A 92 -9.59 22.31 10.33
CA TYR A 92 -9.13 21.75 9.06
C TYR A 92 -7.78 22.35 8.67
N ILE A 93 -6.68 21.58 8.76
CA ILE A 93 -5.37 22.04 8.26
C ILE A 93 -5.43 22.16 6.74
N LEU A 94 -5.33 23.40 6.24
CA LEU A 94 -5.36 23.71 4.82
C LEU A 94 -3.97 23.74 4.21
N SER A 95 -2.97 24.17 4.98
CA SER A 95 -1.60 24.30 4.48
C SER A 95 -0.61 24.08 5.62
N LEU A 96 0.41 23.27 5.39
CA LEU A 96 1.58 23.16 6.26
C LEU A 96 2.82 23.17 5.36
N GLY A 97 3.68 24.16 5.55
CA GLY A 97 4.85 24.38 4.70
C GLY A 97 6.06 24.70 5.54
N VAL A 98 7.20 24.14 5.17
CA VAL A 98 8.52 24.47 5.73
C VAL A 98 9.51 24.61 4.57
N THR A 99 10.31 25.66 4.63
CA THR A 99 11.38 25.95 3.66
C THR A 99 12.35 24.78 3.54
N GLU A 100 12.92 24.59 2.35
CA GLU A 100 13.69 23.38 2.02
C GLU A 100 14.85 23.14 3.00
N ALA A 101 15.54 24.20 3.41
CA ALA A 101 16.67 24.16 4.32
C ALA A 101 16.33 23.63 5.73
N TYR A 102 15.04 23.63 6.12
CA TYR A 102 14.61 23.29 7.48
C TYR A 102 13.62 22.11 7.54
N ARG A 103 13.32 21.45 6.42
CA ARG A 103 12.38 20.32 6.37
C ARG A 103 12.81 19.13 7.23
N SER A 104 14.12 18.89 7.35
CA SER A 104 14.69 17.79 8.16
C SER A 104 14.72 18.07 9.67
N ASN A 105 14.35 19.28 10.10
CA ASN A 105 14.60 19.74 11.47
C ASN A 105 13.36 19.60 12.38
N GLY A 106 12.32 18.89 11.92
CA GLY A 106 11.11 18.64 12.72
C GLY A 106 10.22 19.86 12.95
N ILE A 107 10.44 20.98 12.23
CA ILE A 107 9.71 22.25 12.44
C ILE A 107 8.21 22.10 12.14
N ALA A 108 7.85 21.27 11.16
CA ALA A 108 6.46 20.94 10.87
C ALA A 108 5.73 20.34 12.09
N LEU A 109 6.44 19.49 12.86
CA LEU A 109 5.93 18.89 14.10
C LEU A 109 5.76 19.92 15.19
N GLN A 110 6.76 20.79 15.37
CA GLN A 110 6.73 21.84 16.37
C GLN A 110 5.63 22.88 16.07
N LEU A 111 5.38 23.18 14.79
CA LEU A 111 4.25 24.01 14.34
C LEU A 111 2.91 23.40 14.73
N GLN A 112 2.74 22.09 14.52
CA GLN A 112 1.52 21.37 14.87
C GLN A 112 1.31 21.37 16.39
N SER A 113 2.31 20.97 17.16
CA SER A 113 2.24 20.94 18.64
C SER A 113 2.02 22.33 19.25
N ALA A 114 2.67 23.36 18.71
CA ALA A 114 2.50 24.74 19.19
C ALA A 114 1.10 25.29 18.88
N SER A 115 0.52 24.91 17.73
CA SER A 115 -0.86 25.27 17.37
C SER A 115 -1.90 24.58 18.27
N GLN A 116 -1.66 23.32 18.65
CA GLN A 116 -2.47 22.55 19.58
C GLN A 116 -2.50 23.16 21.00
N ASN A 117 -1.34 23.50 21.53
CA ASN A 117 -1.20 24.03 22.90
C ASN A 117 -1.80 25.44 23.08
N HIS A 118 -1.90 26.24 22.00
CA HIS A 118 -2.49 27.59 22.07
C HIS A 118 -3.98 27.61 21.73
N ALA A 119 -4.47 26.66 20.93
CA ALA A 119 -5.90 26.51 20.64
C ALA A 119 -6.72 26.16 21.90
N SER A 120 -6.12 25.46 22.87
CA SER A 120 -6.70 25.15 24.18
C SER A 120 -6.71 26.32 25.17
N HIS A 121 -5.95 27.40 24.92
CA HIS A 121 -5.87 28.57 25.81
C HIS A 121 -6.57 29.84 25.28
N GLY A 122 -6.76 29.96 23.96
CA GLY A 122 -7.29 31.18 23.32
C GLY A 122 -8.81 31.23 23.09
N VAL A 123 -9.51 30.11 23.22
CA VAL A 123 -10.98 30.03 23.07
C VAL A 123 -11.57 29.69 24.43
N GLN A 124 -12.46 30.56 24.93
CA GLN A 124 -13.12 30.37 26.22
C GLN A 124 -13.69 28.95 26.34
N ASN A 125 -13.09 28.13 27.22
CA ASN A 125 -13.67 26.91 27.78
C ASN A 125 -14.37 25.96 26.79
N THR A 126 -13.73 25.66 25.66
CA THR A 126 -14.16 24.58 24.76
C THR A 126 -12.96 23.74 24.33
N ASP A 127 -13.05 22.42 24.49
CA ASP A 127 -12.08 21.45 23.99
C ASP A 127 -11.88 21.64 22.48
N VAL A 128 -10.81 22.35 22.09
CA VAL A 128 -10.41 22.44 20.68
C VAL A 128 -9.57 21.22 20.35
N SER A 129 -10.21 20.20 19.81
CA SER A 129 -9.51 19.05 19.22
C SER A 129 -8.90 19.49 17.89
N VAL A 130 -7.60 19.78 17.87
CA VAL A 130 -6.89 19.99 16.60
C VAL A 130 -6.67 18.63 15.96
N LEU A 131 -7.66 18.28 15.16
CA LEU A 131 -7.70 17.05 14.41
C LEU A 131 -6.95 17.23 13.09
N PRO A 132 -5.93 16.43 12.82
CA PRO A 132 -5.45 16.23 11.47
C PRO A 132 -6.44 15.29 10.77
N THR A 133 -7.61 15.78 10.36
CA THR A 133 -8.59 14.90 9.70
C THR A 133 -9.17 15.45 8.42
N SER A 134 -9.25 14.51 7.48
CA SER A 134 -9.88 14.47 6.17
C SER A 134 -9.22 15.21 5.01
N PRO A 135 -8.82 14.47 3.96
CA PRO A 135 -8.47 15.09 2.69
C PRO A 135 -9.71 15.74 2.12
N SER A 136 -9.72 17.07 2.00
CA SER A 136 -10.40 17.64 0.83
C SER A 136 -9.81 16.92 -0.38
N PRO A 137 -10.62 16.18 -1.17
CA PRO A 137 -10.10 15.42 -2.30
C PRO A 137 -9.43 16.39 -3.27
N GLY A 138 -8.09 16.47 -3.19
CA GLY A 138 -7.29 17.43 -3.95
C GLY A 138 -6.19 18.16 -3.17
N CYS A 139 -6.17 18.17 -1.83
CA CYS A 139 -5.05 18.77 -1.09
C CYS A 139 -3.81 17.85 -1.16
N PRO A 140 -2.67 18.28 -1.74
CA PRO A 140 -1.48 17.43 -1.90
C PRO A 140 -0.88 16.97 -0.56
N LEU A 141 -1.12 17.72 0.51
CA LEU A 141 -0.46 17.51 1.80
C LEU A 141 -1.28 16.63 2.76
N SER A 142 -2.58 16.50 2.54
CA SER A 142 -3.45 15.75 3.45
C SER A 142 -3.05 14.27 3.60
N PRO A 143 -2.69 13.53 2.54
CA PRO A 143 -2.23 12.15 2.69
C PRO A 143 -0.96 12.03 3.56
N PHE A 144 -0.06 13.00 3.46
CA PHE A 144 1.17 13.02 4.27
C PHE A 144 0.86 13.26 5.76
N LEU A 145 0.02 14.24 6.05
CA LEU A 145 -0.42 14.53 7.42
C LEU A 145 -1.18 13.37 8.04
N PHE A 146 -2.01 12.68 7.26
CA PHE A 146 -2.72 11.49 7.70
C PHE A 146 -1.75 10.37 8.08
N ASN A 147 -0.78 10.05 7.22
CA ASN A 147 0.23 9.03 7.52
C ASN A 147 1.06 9.39 8.75
N PHE A 148 1.37 10.67 8.94
CA PHE A 148 2.10 11.13 10.12
C PHE A 148 1.36 10.83 11.44
N VAL A 149 0.03 10.95 11.43
CA VAL A 149 -0.81 10.71 12.60
C VAL A 149 -0.92 9.22 12.90
N ILE A 150 -1.06 8.40 11.86
CA ILE A 150 -1.04 6.95 12.01
C ILE A 150 0.30 6.49 12.58
N ASP A 151 1.43 7.00 12.06
CA ASP A 151 2.77 6.68 12.55
C ASP A 151 2.92 7.03 14.04
N GLU A 152 2.45 8.20 14.47
CA GLU A 152 2.49 8.61 15.89
C GLU A 152 1.56 7.76 16.78
N ILE A 153 0.38 7.39 16.31
CA ILE A 153 -0.54 6.48 17.03
C ILE A 153 0.16 5.13 17.23
N MET A 154 0.68 4.56 16.15
CA MET A 154 1.30 3.23 16.16
C MET A 154 2.57 3.22 17.00
N ARG A 155 3.38 4.28 16.91
CA ARG A 155 4.56 4.48 17.76
C ARG A 155 4.19 4.50 19.24
N ARG A 156 3.16 5.25 19.65
CA ARG A 156 2.70 5.29 21.06
C ARG A 156 2.10 3.97 21.52
N THR A 157 1.38 3.25 20.66
CA THR A 157 0.85 1.93 20.99
C THR A 157 1.96 0.90 21.16
N LEU A 158 3.04 1.00 20.38
CA LEU A 158 4.22 0.14 20.49
C LEU A 158 5.13 0.50 21.67
N GLU A 159 5.09 1.73 22.17
CA GLU A 159 5.86 2.18 23.33
C GLU A 159 5.50 1.39 24.61
N GLY A 160 6.35 0.42 24.95
CA GLY A 160 6.19 -0.44 26.13
C GLY A 160 5.87 -1.90 25.82
N LEU A 161 5.54 -2.22 24.57
CA LEU A 161 5.27 -3.58 24.10
C LEU A 161 6.57 -4.23 23.60
N ARG A 162 7.10 -5.22 24.33
CA ARG A 162 8.32 -5.97 23.92
C ARG A 162 7.97 -7.26 23.17
N ASN A 163 8.70 -7.61 22.11
CA ASN A 163 8.58 -8.88 21.39
C ASN A 163 7.16 -9.21 20.86
N HIS A 164 6.44 -8.19 20.39
CA HIS A 164 5.14 -8.36 19.72
C HIS A 164 5.35 -8.62 18.24
N GLY A 165 4.37 -9.17 17.54
CA GLY A 165 4.44 -9.43 16.10
C GLY A 165 4.71 -10.89 15.72
N VAL A 166 4.96 -11.11 14.44
CA VAL A 166 5.40 -12.38 13.86
C VAL A 166 6.88 -12.31 13.54
N GLN A 167 7.66 -13.33 13.91
CA GLN A 167 9.08 -13.34 13.63
C GLN A 167 9.34 -13.59 12.13
N ILE A 168 9.85 -12.58 11.42
CA ILE A 168 10.10 -12.67 9.96
C ILE A 168 11.56 -13.02 9.65
N ALA A 169 12.50 -12.57 10.47
CA ALA A 169 13.92 -12.83 10.34
C ALA A 169 14.56 -12.96 11.74
N CYS A 170 15.82 -13.42 11.81
CA CYS A 170 16.55 -13.41 13.08
C CYS A 170 16.50 -12.00 13.69
N GLU A 171 16.03 -11.91 14.93
CA GLU A 171 16.03 -10.71 15.79
C GLU A 171 14.98 -9.62 15.52
N GLU A 172 14.05 -9.79 14.56
CA GLU A 172 13.00 -8.79 14.34
C GLU A 172 11.62 -9.38 14.05
N ASN A 173 10.61 -8.77 14.68
CA ASN A 173 9.20 -9.12 14.53
C ASN A 173 8.49 -8.07 13.67
N LEU A 174 7.63 -8.53 12.75
CA LEU A 174 6.69 -7.67 12.05
C LEU A 174 5.38 -7.61 12.84
N VAL A 175 5.01 -6.40 13.26
CA VAL A 175 3.75 -6.17 13.98
C VAL A 175 2.67 -5.71 13.01
N ASP A 176 3.00 -4.76 12.15
CA ASP A 176 2.03 -4.04 11.32
C ASP A 176 2.45 -3.92 9.85
N LEU A 177 1.45 -3.78 8.97
CA LEU A 177 1.58 -3.29 7.61
C LEU A 177 0.53 -2.21 7.39
N GLU A 178 0.97 -1.02 7.04
CA GLU A 178 0.11 0.16 6.97
C GLU A 178 -0.03 0.65 5.52
N TYR A 179 -1.27 0.92 5.11
CA TYR A 179 -1.57 1.66 3.90
C TYR A 179 -2.74 2.61 4.14
N ALA A 180 -2.42 3.88 4.41
CA ALA A 180 -3.43 4.85 4.85
C ALA A 180 -4.25 4.28 6.02
N ASP A 181 -5.57 4.20 5.89
CA ASP A 181 -6.49 3.70 6.92
C ASP A 181 -6.56 2.16 6.99
N ASP A 182 -6.02 1.45 6.00
CA ASP A 182 -5.95 -0.01 5.98
C ASP A 182 -4.68 -0.49 6.72
N ILE A 183 -4.84 -0.86 8.00
CA ILE A 183 -3.77 -1.40 8.85
C ILE A 183 -3.96 -2.91 9.04
N VAL A 184 -2.92 -3.69 8.77
CA VAL A 184 -2.88 -5.14 9.03
C VAL A 184 -1.95 -5.40 10.21
N LEU A 185 -2.48 -6.02 11.26
CA LEU A 185 -1.71 -6.43 12.41
C LEU A 185 -1.48 -7.95 12.39
N MET A 186 -0.27 -8.40 12.74
CA MET A 186 0.10 -9.82 12.72
C MET A 186 0.66 -10.21 14.08
N PHE A 187 0.15 -11.31 14.66
CA PHE A 187 0.60 -11.83 15.95
C PHE A 187 0.62 -13.36 15.93
N GLU A 188 1.56 -13.96 16.66
CA GLU A 188 1.62 -15.42 16.87
C GLU A 188 0.72 -15.88 18.03
N GLU A 189 0.49 -15.01 19.02
CA GLU A 189 -0.27 -15.28 20.24
C GLU A 189 -1.52 -14.39 20.33
N GLU A 190 -2.67 -14.99 20.67
CA GLU A 190 -3.94 -14.25 20.77
C GLU A 190 -3.94 -13.23 21.92
N GLU A 191 -3.25 -13.55 23.03
CA GLU A 191 -3.14 -12.67 24.19
C GLU A 191 -2.37 -11.40 23.85
N LYS A 192 -1.28 -11.52 23.08
CA LYS A 192 -0.50 -10.38 22.59
C LYS A 192 -1.31 -9.51 21.63
N ALA A 193 -2.12 -10.14 20.77
CA ALA A 193 -3.02 -9.41 19.88
C ALA A 193 -4.05 -8.60 20.67
N GLN A 194 -4.69 -9.18 21.69
CA GLN A 194 -5.67 -8.47 22.52
C GLN A 194 -5.04 -7.30 23.27
N VAL A 195 -3.87 -7.51 23.90
CA VAL A 195 -3.15 -6.43 24.60
C VAL A 195 -2.86 -5.26 23.65
N PHE A 196 -2.44 -5.55 22.42
CA PHE A 196 -2.20 -4.51 21.42
C PHE A 196 -3.49 -3.76 21.05
N LEU A 197 -4.60 -4.48 20.82
CA LEU A 197 -5.90 -3.86 20.52
C LEU A 197 -6.42 -3.00 21.67
N ASP A 198 -6.17 -3.40 22.93
CA ASP A 198 -6.54 -2.65 24.12
C ASP A 198 -5.72 -1.35 24.23
N GLU A 199 -4.41 -1.41 24.00
CA GLU A 199 -3.56 -0.21 23.98
C GLU A 199 -3.93 0.74 22.84
N LEU A 200 -4.21 0.19 21.66
CA LEU A 200 -4.66 0.97 20.51
C LEU A 200 -5.99 1.68 20.81
N THR A 201 -6.91 0.99 21.50
CA THR A 201 -8.19 1.56 21.96
C THR A 201 -8.00 2.69 22.98
N LYS A 202 -6.92 2.67 23.78
CA LYS A 202 -6.59 3.75 24.73
C LYS A 202 -5.97 4.97 24.04
N VAL A 203 -5.09 4.75 23.07
CA VAL A 203 -4.32 5.82 22.40
C VAL A 203 -5.17 6.59 21.38
N ILE A 204 -5.95 5.89 20.56
CA ILE A 204 -6.67 6.49 19.43
C ILE A 204 -7.61 7.64 19.78
N PRO A 205 -8.39 7.59 20.88
CA PRO A 205 -9.26 8.70 21.27
C PRO A 205 -8.50 10.01 21.53
N SER A 206 -7.22 9.97 21.91
CA SER A 206 -6.41 11.18 22.10
C SER A 206 -6.11 11.93 20.80
N PHE A 207 -6.24 11.25 19.67
CA PHE A 207 -6.16 11.83 18.32
C PHE A 207 -7.55 12.13 17.75
N GLY A 208 -8.62 11.97 18.55
CA GLY A 208 -10.02 12.15 18.19
C GLY A 208 -10.49 11.25 17.03
N MET A 209 -9.78 10.15 16.79
CA MET A 209 -10.14 9.10 15.86
C MET A 209 -10.90 7.97 16.58
N HIS A 210 -11.58 7.11 15.83
CA HIS A 210 -12.18 5.88 16.34
C HIS A 210 -12.12 4.78 15.28
N PHE A 211 -12.14 3.52 15.71
CA PHE A 211 -12.32 2.42 14.77
C PHE A 211 -13.79 2.25 14.43
N ALA A 212 -14.04 1.62 13.28
CA ALA A 212 -15.32 1.02 12.97
C ALA A 212 -15.17 -0.49 13.19
N PRO A 213 -15.53 -1.06 14.36
CA PRO A 213 -15.31 -2.47 14.65
C PRO A 213 -15.94 -3.41 13.62
N THR A 214 -17.06 -3.00 13.02
CA THR A 214 -17.72 -3.71 11.90
C THR A 214 -16.85 -3.90 10.66
N LYS A 215 -15.83 -3.05 10.44
CA LYS A 215 -14.86 -3.17 9.35
C LYS A 215 -13.60 -3.93 9.75
N CYS A 216 -13.26 -3.96 11.03
CA CYS A 216 -12.15 -4.73 11.57
C CYS A 216 -12.49 -6.23 11.53
N LYS A 217 -11.58 -7.04 11.02
CA LYS A 217 -11.76 -8.50 10.89
C LYS A 217 -10.53 -9.22 11.40
N VAL A 218 -10.74 -10.42 11.92
CA VAL A 218 -9.67 -11.32 12.33
C VAL A 218 -9.60 -12.47 11.34
N MET A 219 -8.41 -12.80 10.87
CA MET A 219 -8.19 -13.95 10.01
C MET A 219 -7.15 -14.85 10.69
N LEU A 220 -7.52 -16.11 10.88
CA LEU A 220 -6.64 -17.12 11.47
C LEU A 220 -5.88 -17.82 10.35
N VAL A 221 -4.55 -17.94 10.49
CA VAL A 221 -3.69 -18.65 9.55
C VAL A 221 -3.00 -19.76 10.32
N ASP A 222 -3.12 -21.00 9.85
CA ASP A 222 -2.60 -22.21 10.51
C ASP A 222 -3.13 -22.48 11.95
N VAL A 223 -4.18 -21.76 12.37
CA VAL A 223 -4.85 -21.88 13.67
C VAL A 223 -6.33 -22.23 13.45
N GLN A 224 -6.85 -23.22 14.21
CA GLN A 224 -8.23 -23.71 14.03
C GLN A 224 -9.29 -22.78 14.63
N SER A 225 -9.00 -22.21 15.80
CA SER A 225 -9.92 -21.34 16.54
C SER A 225 -9.15 -20.53 17.58
N LEU A 226 -9.70 -19.38 17.96
CA LEU A 226 -9.26 -18.63 19.13
C LEU A 226 -9.78 -19.30 20.42
N ASN A 227 -9.01 -19.26 21.51
CA ASN A 227 -9.56 -19.66 22.81
C ASN A 227 -10.44 -18.54 23.39
N THR A 228 -10.08 -17.28 23.13
CA THR A 228 -10.87 -16.11 23.54
C THR A 228 -11.17 -15.20 22.34
N PRO A 229 -12.44 -14.77 22.13
CA PRO A 229 -12.77 -13.85 21.05
C PRO A 229 -12.02 -12.52 21.22
N LEU A 230 -11.36 -12.05 20.16
CA LEU A 230 -10.72 -10.75 20.16
C LEU A 230 -11.77 -9.64 20.14
N THR A 231 -11.53 -8.59 20.91
CA THR A 231 -12.42 -7.43 21.01
C THR A 231 -11.68 -6.14 20.73
N ILE A 232 -12.37 -5.18 20.12
CA ILE A 232 -11.89 -3.81 19.94
C ILE A 232 -13.01 -2.86 20.36
N GLN A 233 -12.70 -1.85 21.19
CA GLN A 233 -13.70 -0.91 21.71
C GLN A 233 -14.94 -1.60 22.36
N GLY A 234 -14.76 -2.78 22.94
CA GLY A 234 -15.83 -3.57 23.57
C GLY A 234 -16.70 -4.38 22.59
N GLU A 235 -16.44 -4.32 21.29
CA GLU A 235 -17.12 -5.14 20.28
C GLU A 235 -16.27 -6.34 19.87
N VAL A 236 -16.90 -7.50 19.70
CA VAL A 236 -16.23 -8.73 19.25
C VAL A 236 -15.94 -8.66 17.75
N LEU A 237 -14.69 -8.92 17.38
CA LEU A 237 -14.25 -8.93 15.99
C LEU A 237 -14.74 -10.19 15.27
N GLU A 238 -15.26 -10.02 14.06
CA GLU A 238 -15.67 -11.14 13.21
C GLU A 238 -14.44 -11.89 12.69
N VAL A 239 -14.42 -13.21 12.90
CA VAL A 239 -13.42 -14.11 12.33
C VAL A 239 -13.83 -14.48 10.91
N VAL A 240 -12.95 -14.23 9.93
CA VAL A 240 -13.19 -14.47 8.51
C VAL A 240 -12.17 -15.43 7.91
N GLU A 241 -12.61 -16.28 7.00
CA GLU A 241 -11.72 -17.16 6.23
C GLU A 241 -11.08 -16.44 5.04
N ARG A 242 -11.66 -15.32 4.60
CA ARG A 242 -11.17 -14.52 3.49
C ARG A 242 -11.39 -13.04 3.72
N PHE A 243 -10.40 -12.24 3.32
CA PHE A 243 -10.44 -10.79 3.46
C PHE A 243 -9.86 -10.11 2.22
N THR A 244 -10.43 -8.96 1.82
CA THR A 244 -9.90 -8.18 0.69
C THR A 244 -9.06 -7.03 1.21
N TYR A 245 -7.75 -7.10 1.01
CA TYR A 245 -6.78 -6.06 1.38
C TYR A 245 -6.20 -5.42 0.12
N LEU A 246 -6.27 -4.08 0.00
CA LEU A 246 -5.80 -3.31 -1.16
C LEU A 246 -6.29 -3.86 -2.52
N GLY A 247 -7.52 -4.38 -2.50
CA GLY A 247 -8.20 -4.97 -3.65
C GLY A 247 -7.79 -6.40 -4.00
N SER A 248 -6.89 -7.03 -3.25
CA SER A 248 -6.48 -8.45 -3.35
C SER A 248 -7.14 -9.29 -2.26
N CYS A 249 -7.71 -10.43 -2.64
CA CYS A 249 -8.31 -11.39 -1.72
C CYS A 249 -7.22 -12.27 -1.11
N ILE A 250 -7.19 -12.33 0.21
CA ILE A 250 -6.32 -13.20 1.00
C ILE A 250 -7.23 -14.22 1.68
N SER A 251 -6.82 -15.49 1.67
CA SER A 251 -7.54 -16.60 2.29
C SER A 251 -6.70 -17.19 3.43
N SER A 252 -7.36 -17.67 4.49
CA SER A 252 -6.73 -18.30 5.65
C SER A 252 -5.89 -19.52 5.29
N ASP A 253 -6.30 -20.28 4.26
CA ASP A 253 -5.59 -21.45 3.72
C ASP A 253 -4.41 -21.09 2.79
N CYS A 254 -4.08 -19.79 2.69
CA CYS A 254 -3.08 -19.25 1.79
C CYS A 254 -3.27 -19.64 0.31
N SER A 255 -4.47 -20.07 -0.09
CA SER A 255 -4.77 -20.37 -1.49
C SER A 255 -5.08 -19.11 -2.29
N VAL A 256 -4.75 -19.14 -3.58
CA VAL A 256 -5.01 -18.03 -4.50
C VAL A 256 -6.30 -18.20 -5.29
N THR A 257 -7.11 -19.22 -4.99
CA THR A 257 -8.28 -19.54 -5.80
C THR A 257 -9.36 -18.47 -5.71
N ASP A 258 -9.65 -17.97 -4.52
CA ASP A 258 -10.62 -16.87 -4.34
C ASP A 258 -10.13 -15.59 -5.04
N GLU A 259 -8.85 -15.26 -4.92
CA GLU A 259 -8.24 -14.12 -5.62
C GLU A 259 -8.32 -14.26 -7.14
N VAL A 260 -7.97 -15.43 -7.68
CA VAL A 260 -8.08 -15.72 -9.11
C VAL A 260 -9.53 -15.60 -9.60
N ASN A 261 -10.49 -16.10 -8.83
CA ASN A 261 -11.91 -15.96 -9.15
C ASN A 261 -12.37 -14.49 -9.10
N ALA A 262 -11.94 -13.73 -8.09
CA ALA A 262 -12.23 -12.31 -7.97
C ALA A 262 -11.67 -11.51 -9.16
N ARG A 263 -10.44 -11.81 -9.59
CA ARG A 263 -9.81 -11.20 -10.78
C ARG A 263 -10.53 -11.56 -12.06
N ILE A 264 -10.94 -12.82 -12.22
CA ILE A 264 -11.76 -13.24 -13.38
C ILE A 264 -13.08 -12.48 -13.40
N CYS A 265 -13.75 -12.30 -12.26
CA CYS A 265 -15.00 -11.52 -12.19
C CYS A 265 -14.78 -10.05 -12.57
N LYS A 266 -13.77 -9.39 -12.01
CA LYS A 266 -13.40 -8.00 -12.34
C LYS A 266 -13.03 -7.85 -13.83
N ALA A 267 -12.19 -8.75 -14.34
CA ALA A 267 -11.80 -8.77 -15.74
C ALA A 267 -12.98 -9.06 -16.68
N ARG A 268 -13.92 -9.91 -16.27
CA ARG A 268 -15.17 -10.17 -17.02
C ARG A 268 -16.03 -8.92 -17.12
N ALA A 269 -16.17 -8.16 -16.02
CA ALA A 269 -16.89 -6.89 -16.04
C ALA A 269 -16.21 -5.88 -16.98
N ALA A 270 -14.88 -5.73 -16.90
CA ALA A 270 -14.10 -4.88 -17.80
C ALA A 270 -14.28 -5.29 -19.28
N PHE A 271 -14.24 -6.60 -19.57
CA PHE A 271 -14.48 -7.13 -20.90
C PHE A 271 -15.91 -6.85 -21.40
N ALA A 272 -16.91 -7.00 -20.54
CA ALA A 272 -18.31 -6.76 -20.88
C ALA A 272 -18.59 -5.27 -21.19
N ASN A 273 -17.94 -4.35 -20.48
CA ASN A 273 -18.06 -2.91 -20.73
C ASN A 273 -17.57 -2.52 -22.13
N LEU A 274 -16.63 -3.27 -22.69
CA LEU A 274 -16.08 -3.07 -24.04
C LEU A 274 -16.79 -3.90 -25.13
N ARG A 275 -17.99 -4.46 -24.85
CA ARG A 275 -18.74 -5.32 -25.79
C ARG A 275 -18.93 -4.73 -27.19
N HIS A 276 -19.14 -3.42 -27.28
CA HIS A 276 -19.37 -2.71 -28.54
C HIS A 276 -18.10 -2.70 -29.40
N LEU A 277 -16.94 -2.49 -28.77
CA LEU A 277 -15.63 -2.50 -29.42
C LEU A 277 -15.28 -3.88 -29.99
N TRP A 278 -15.60 -4.96 -29.27
CA TRP A 278 -15.38 -6.33 -29.76
C TRP A 278 -16.22 -6.63 -31.01
N ARG A 279 -17.45 -6.09 -31.08
CA ARG A 279 -18.39 -6.27 -32.20
C ARG A 279 -18.09 -5.40 -33.42
N GLN A 280 -17.31 -4.33 -33.29
CA GLN A 280 -17.05 -3.40 -34.39
C GLN A 280 -16.24 -4.03 -35.54
N ASN A 281 -16.68 -3.89 -36.80
CA ASN A 281 -16.01 -4.44 -37.99
C ASN A 281 -14.77 -3.63 -38.42
N GLY A 282 -14.80 -2.32 -38.25
CA GLY A 282 -13.76 -1.41 -38.76
C GLY A 282 -12.44 -1.42 -37.97
N LEU A 283 -12.35 -2.15 -36.86
CA LEU A 283 -11.13 -2.23 -36.04
C LEU A 283 -10.34 -3.49 -36.37
N SER A 284 -9.04 -3.32 -36.61
CA SER A 284 -8.14 -4.45 -36.83
C SER A 284 -8.06 -5.35 -35.60
N LEU A 285 -7.85 -6.63 -35.84
CA LEU A 285 -7.75 -7.61 -34.76
C LEU A 285 -6.56 -7.31 -33.81
N ASN A 286 -5.46 -6.82 -34.38
CA ASN A 286 -4.27 -6.42 -33.62
C ASN A 286 -4.58 -5.28 -32.63
N LEU A 287 -5.31 -4.24 -33.09
CA LEU A 287 -5.71 -3.13 -32.22
C LEU A 287 -6.62 -3.62 -31.08
N LYS A 288 -7.60 -4.48 -31.38
CA LYS A 288 -8.44 -5.10 -30.33
C LYS A 288 -7.62 -5.93 -29.35
N GLY A 289 -6.61 -6.66 -29.83
CA GLY A 289 -5.66 -7.39 -28.99
C GLY A 289 -4.92 -6.46 -28.02
N ARG A 290 -4.40 -5.33 -28.51
CA ARG A 290 -3.73 -4.31 -27.68
C ARG A 290 -4.66 -3.69 -26.65
N VAL A 291 -5.90 -3.34 -27.04
CA VAL A 291 -6.91 -2.82 -26.11
C VAL A 291 -7.23 -3.85 -25.03
N TYR A 292 -7.45 -5.10 -25.42
CA TYR A 292 -7.69 -6.20 -24.47
C TYR A 292 -6.52 -6.40 -23.50
N GLN A 293 -5.29 -6.31 -23.99
CA GLN A 293 -4.11 -6.41 -23.14
C GLN A 293 -4.03 -5.26 -22.13
N ALA A 294 -4.27 -4.01 -22.57
CA ALA A 294 -4.15 -2.82 -21.74
C ALA A 294 -5.31 -2.65 -20.73
N THR A 295 -6.47 -3.24 -20.99
CA THR A 295 -7.68 -3.04 -20.17
C THR A 295 -8.05 -4.28 -19.37
N VAL A 296 -8.21 -5.43 -20.03
CA VAL A 296 -8.75 -6.64 -19.40
C VAL A 296 -7.63 -7.49 -18.80
N ARG A 297 -6.53 -7.72 -19.52
CA ARG A 297 -5.41 -8.52 -18.99
C ARG A 297 -4.70 -7.84 -17.81
N VAL A 298 -4.58 -6.51 -17.80
CA VAL A 298 -4.04 -5.78 -16.64
C VAL A 298 -4.87 -6.05 -15.38
N VAL A 299 -6.20 -6.03 -15.49
CA VAL A 299 -7.10 -6.38 -14.37
C VAL A 299 -6.99 -7.85 -13.97
N LEU A 300 -6.87 -8.75 -14.96
CA LEU A 300 -6.75 -10.19 -14.74
C LEU A 300 -5.47 -10.57 -13.99
N PHE A 301 -4.36 -9.86 -14.26
CA PHE A 301 -3.03 -10.16 -13.71
C PHE A 301 -2.61 -9.28 -12.53
N TYR A 302 -3.49 -8.41 -12.05
CA TYR A 302 -3.17 -7.59 -10.89
C TYR A 302 -2.82 -8.48 -9.69
N GLY A 303 -1.64 -8.28 -9.11
CA GLY A 303 -1.13 -9.03 -7.95
C GLY A 303 -0.55 -10.42 -8.27
N CYS A 304 -0.48 -10.84 -9.54
CA CYS A 304 -0.05 -12.19 -9.90
C CYS A 304 1.43 -12.52 -9.58
N GLU A 305 2.24 -11.49 -9.33
CA GLU A 305 3.63 -11.59 -8.88
C GLU A 305 3.78 -12.29 -7.52
N THR A 306 2.79 -12.21 -6.63
CA THR A 306 2.82 -12.86 -5.32
C THR A 306 2.11 -14.22 -5.30
N TRP A 307 1.36 -14.55 -6.36
CA TRP A 307 0.52 -15.75 -6.35
C TRP A 307 1.31 -17.04 -6.35
N LEU A 308 0.99 -17.93 -5.41
CA LEU A 308 1.33 -19.34 -5.52
C LEU A 308 0.31 -20.07 -6.40
N ILE A 309 0.47 -19.93 -7.72
CA ILE A 309 -0.52 -20.41 -8.69
C ILE A 309 -0.46 -21.94 -8.86
N ARG A 310 -1.59 -22.60 -8.61
CA ARG A 310 -1.75 -24.04 -8.88
C ARG A 310 -2.16 -24.27 -10.33
N ALA A 311 -1.91 -25.47 -10.85
CA ALA A 311 -2.30 -25.84 -12.21
C ALA A 311 -3.81 -25.67 -12.46
N ALA A 312 -4.65 -25.92 -11.45
CA ALA A 312 -6.09 -25.70 -11.55
C ALA A 312 -6.46 -24.21 -11.72
N ASP A 313 -5.80 -23.33 -10.97
CA ASP A 313 -6.03 -21.88 -11.04
C ASP A 313 -5.50 -21.28 -12.34
N LEU A 314 -4.34 -21.76 -12.81
CA LEU A 314 -3.81 -21.42 -14.12
C LEU A 314 -4.78 -21.82 -15.25
N ARG A 315 -5.38 -23.02 -15.17
CA ARG A 315 -6.41 -23.45 -16.13
C ARG A 315 -7.65 -22.56 -16.11
N ARG A 316 -8.07 -22.05 -14.95
CA ARG A 316 -9.20 -21.10 -14.84
C ARG A 316 -8.90 -19.79 -15.57
N LEU A 317 -7.73 -19.21 -15.34
CA LEU A 317 -7.28 -18.00 -16.04
C LEU A 317 -7.21 -18.23 -17.56
N GLN A 318 -6.61 -19.35 -17.98
CA GLN A 318 -6.53 -19.74 -19.38
C GLN A 318 -7.91 -19.91 -20.03
N ALA A 319 -8.87 -20.54 -19.33
CA ALA A 319 -10.21 -20.74 -19.86
C ALA A 319 -10.93 -19.41 -20.09
N PHE A 320 -10.81 -18.46 -19.15
CA PHE A 320 -11.36 -17.11 -19.29
C PHE A 320 -10.71 -16.35 -20.45
N ASP A 321 -9.38 -16.33 -20.52
CA ASP A 321 -8.64 -15.62 -21.56
C ASP A 321 -8.96 -16.17 -22.95
N ASN A 322 -8.95 -17.50 -23.11
CA ASN A 322 -9.31 -18.16 -24.37
C ASN A 322 -10.74 -17.81 -24.81
N ARG A 323 -11.70 -17.72 -23.88
CA ARG A 323 -13.08 -17.31 -24.18
C ARG A 323 -13.12 -15.86 -24.72
N CYS A 324 -12.38 -14.95 -24.09
CA CYS A 324 -12.27 -13.57 -24.52
C CYS A 324 -11.63 -13.46 -25.90
N LEU A 325 -10.52 -14.16 -26.13
CA LEU A 325 -9.80 -14.15 -27.41
C LEU A 325 -10.64 -14.71 -28.56
N ARG A 326 -11.40 -15.79 -28.33
CA ARG A 326 -12.32 -16.31 -29.34
C ARG A 326 -13.42 -15.31 -29.70
N THR A 327 -13.92 -14.57 -28.72
CA THR A 327 -14.90 -13.50 -28.95
C THR A 327 -14.29 -12.37 -29.78
N ILE A 328 -13.08 -11.91 -29.43
CA ILE A 328 -12.34 -10.87 -30.17
C ILE A 328 -12.06 -11.30 -31.61
N ALA A 329 -11.62 -12.56 -31.80
CA ALA A 329 -11.31 -13.15 -33.10
C ALA A 329 -12.54 -13.62 -33.89
N ARG A 330 -13.75 -13.49 -33.33
CA ARG A 330 -15.03 -13.95 -33.90
C ARG A 330 -15.02 -15.42 -34.31
N VAL A 331 -14.39 -16.24 -33.48
CA VAL A 331 -14.36 -17.68 -33.68
C VAL A 331 -15.54 -18.28 -32.93
N GLY A 332 -16.55 -18.74 -33.68
CA GLY A 332 -17.70 -19.44 -33.13
C GLY A 332 -17.31 -20.70 -32.36
N TRP A 333 -18.17 -21.12 -31.42
CA TRP A 333 -17.91 -22.28 -30.58
C TRP A 333 -17.79 -23.60 -31.37
N CYS A 334 -18.59 -23.77 -32.43
CA CYS A 334 -18.59 -24.96 -33.29
C CYS A 334 -17.28 -25.13 -34.11
N ARG A 335 -16.47 -24.08 -34.26
CA ARG A 335 -15.22 -24.14 -35.02
C ARG A 335 -14.11 -24.74 -34.15
N ARG A 336 -13.63 -25.93 -34.51
CA ARG A 336 -12.50 -26.62 -33.85
C ARG A 336 -11.15 -26.01 -34.24
N ILE A 337 -10.91 -24.76 -33.84
CA ILE A 337 -9.61 -24.08 -33.97
C ILE A 337 -8.88 -24.17 -32.63
N ARG A 338 -7.60 -24.57 -32.67
CA ARG A 338 -6.70 -24.63 -31.52
C ARG A 338 -6.55 -23.25 -30.84
N ASN A 339 -6.50 -23.22 -29.52
CA ASN A 339 -6.42 -21.96 -28.76
C ASN A 339 -5.12 -21.20 -29.05
N GLU A 340 -4.01 -21.89 -29.29
CA GLU A 340 -2.74 -21.26 -29.67
C GLU A 340 -2.88 -20.50 -31.00
N ALA A 341 -3.60 -21.06 -31.96
CA ALA A 341 -3.83 -20.41 -33.25
C ALA A 341 -4.69 -19.14 -33.12
N VAL A 342 -5.73 -19.18 -32.26
CA VAL A 342 -6.54 -17.98 -31.97
C VAL A 342 -5.70 -16.90 -31.31
N ARG A 343 -4.88 -17.27 -30.32
CA ARG A 343 -3.96 -16.35 -29.63
C ARG A 343 -2.97 -15.72 -30.61
N LYS A 344 -2.35 -16.53 -31.47
CA LYS A 344 -1.42 -16.07 -32.52
C LYS A 344 -2.10 -15.12 -33.51
N ARG A 345 -3.37 -15.34 -33.82
CA ARG A 345 -4.14 -14.44 -34.69
C ARG A 345 -4.40 -13.07 -34.04
N VAL A 346 -4.68 -13.04 -32.74
CA VAL A 346 -4.99 -11.80 -32.00
C VAL A 346 -3.74 -10.99 -31.67
N PHE A 347 -2.69 -11.65 -31.18
CA PHE A 347 -1.46 -10.99 -30.71
C PHE A 347 -0.27 -11.08 -31.68
N GLY A 348 -0.34 -11.89 -32.72
CA GLY A 348 0.80 -12.20 -33.59
C GLY A 348 1.70 -13.31 -33.03
N CYS A 349 2.89 -13.47 -33.63
CA CYS A 349 3.94 -14.41 -33.20
C CYS A 349 4.79 -13.86 -32.03
N VAL A 350 4.20 -13.14 -31.09
CA VAL A 350 4.93 -12.48 -30.01
C VAL A 350 5.05 -13.42 -28.81
N THR A 351 6.26 -13.56 -28.26
CA THR A 351 6.51 -14.32 -27.02
C THR A 351 5.90 -13.61 -25.82
N GLY A 352 5.45 -14.35 -24.80
CA GLY A 352 4.81 -13.75 -23.62
C GLY A 352 3.33 -13.42 -23.84
N THR A 353 2.65 -14.22 -24.67
CA THR A 353 1.20 -14.04 -24.94
C THR A 353 0.36 -15.08 -24.21
N SER A 354 0.95 -16.20 -23.78
CA SER A 354 0.27 -17.19 -22.94
C SER A 354 0.07 -16.65 -21.52
N ILE A 355 -0.96 -17.14 -20.83
CA ILE A 355 -1.25 -16.76 -19.44
C ILE A 355 -0.08 -17.14 -18.52
N GLU A 356 0.50 -18.31 -18.73
CA GLU A 356 1.59 -18.80 -17.89
C GLU A 356 2.86 -17.96 -18.07
N GLU A 357 3.23 -17.66 -19.32
CA GLU A 357 4.36 -16.80 -19.62
C GLU A 357 4.17 -15.41 -19.00
N CYS A 358 2.96 -14.85 -19.08
CA CYS A 358 2.63 -13.55 -18.48
C CYS A 358 2.80 -13.56 -16.95
N VAL A 359 2.28 -14.58 -16.26
CA VAL A 359 2.41 -14.70 -14.80
C VAL A 359 3.87 -14.88 -14.40
N GLN A 360 4.61 -15.79 -15.04
CA GLN A 360 6.03 -15.99 -14.79
C GLN A 360 6.84 -14.71 -15.03
N HIS A 361 6.52 -13.98 -16.11
CA HIS A 361 7.18 -12.72 -16.42
C HIS A 361 6.97 -11.66 -15.34
N GLN A 362 5.75 -11.50 -14.81
CA GLN A 362 5.48 -10.55 -13.73
C GLN A 362 6.18 -10.94 -12.43
N LYS A 363 6.17 -12.22 -12.08
CA LYS A 363 6.94 -12.77 -10.94
C LYS A 363 8.43 -12.47 -11.04
N LEU A 364 9.03 -12.69 -12.21
CA LEU A 364 10.46 -12.41 -12.46
C LEU A 364 10.76 -10.91 -12.42
N ARG A 365 9.89 -10.07 -12.97
CA ARG A 365 10.04 -8.61 -12.87
C ARG A 365 10.02 -8.14 -11.42
N TRP A 366 9.09 -8.65 -10.62
CA TRP A 366 8.97 -8.35 -9.21
C TRP A 366 10.16 -8.86 -8.41
N LEU A 367 10.58 -10.12 -8.62
CA LEU A 367 11.77 -10.70 -7.98
C LEU A 367 13.00 -9.83 -8.22
N GLY A 368 13.28 -9.45 -9.46
CA GLY A 368 14.43 -8.59 -9.73
C GLY A 368 14.32 -7.21 -9.07
N HIS A 369 13.11 -6.68 -8.89
CA HIS A 369 12.92 -5.44 -8.15
C HIS A 369 13.30 -5.62 -6.67
N VAL A 370 12.82 -6.70 -6.03
CA VAL A 370 13.15 -7.04 -4.65
C VAL A 370 14.65 -7.28 -4.46
N LEU A 371 15.30 -8.03 -5.38
CA LEU A 371 16.74 -8.29 -5.32
C LEU A 371 17.59 -7.02 -5.38
N ARG A 372 17.13 -5.99 -6.11
CA ARG A 372 17.79 -4.68 -6.21
C ARG A 372 17.49 -3.74 -5.02
N MET A 373 16.54 -4.08 -4.14
CA MET A 373 16.29 -3.26 -2.94
C MET A 373 17.48 -3.34 -1.99
N SER A 374 17.58 -2.34 -1.10
CA SER A 374 18.50 -2.37 0.04
C SER A 374 18.14 -3.51 1.00
N ASN A 375 19.15 -4.06 1.68
CA ASN A 375 18.98 -5.20 2.58
C ASN A 375 18.13 -4.90 3.82
N HIS A 376 17.95 -3.63 4.20
CA HIS A 376 17.07 -3.25 5.31
C HIS A 376 15.57 -3.30 4.94
N ARG A 377 15.22 -3.33 3.64
CA ARG A 377 13.81 -3.30 3.21
C ARG A 377 13.15 -4.64 3.50
N LEU A 378 11.99 -4.58 4.16
CA LEU A 378 11.22 -5.75 4.58
C LEU A 378 11.02 -6.82 3.48
N PRO A 379 10.59 -6.50 2.22
CA PRO A 379 10.40 -7.52 1.19
C PRO A 379 11.67 -8.30 0.86
N LYS A 380 12.83 -7.64 0.89
CA LYS A 380 14.11 -8.32 0.65
C LYS A 380 14.49 -9.18 1.84
N ARG A 381 14.30 -8.70 3.06
CA ARG A 381 14.58 -9.47 4.28
C ARG A 381 13.74 -10.74 4.36
N VAL A 382 12.44 -10.65 4.10
CA VAL A 382 11.52 -11.80 4.00
C VAL A 382 11.99 -12.77 2.91
N LEU A 383 12.45 -12.26 1.76
CA LEU A 383 12.91 -13.12 0.67
C LEU A 383 14.17 -13.94 1.04
N PHE A 384 15.03 -13.43 1.92
CA PHE A 384 16.24 -14.10 2.39
C PHE A 384 16.09 -14.73 3.79
N SER A 385 14.88 -14.77 4.37
CA SER A 385 14.67 -15.37 5.68
C SER A 385 14.54 -16.88 5.60
N MET A 386 15.07 -17.55 6.63
CA MET A 386 14.87 -18.99 6.87
C MET A 386 13.66 -19.15 7.78
N PRO A 387 12.73 -20.07 7.49
CA PRO A 387 11.80 -20.53 8.49
C PRO A 387 12.58 -21.06 9.71
N ASN A 388 12.03 -20.86 10.91
CA ASN A 388 12.59 -21.45 12.13
C ASN A 388 12.81 -22.97 11.93
N SER A 389 13.89 -23.53 12.48
CA SER A 389 14.18 -24.97 12.44
C SER A 389 13.05 -25.83 13.01
N GLU A 390 12.22 -25.26 13.88
CA GLU A 390 11.04 -25.91 14.46
C GLU A 390 9.81 -25.87 13.53
N TRP A 391 9.81 -25.00 12.51
CA TRP A 391 8.71 -24.91 11.56
C TRP A 391 8.62 -26.20 10.75
N ARG A 392 7.51 -26.91 10.95
CA ARG A 392 7.17 -28.11 10.18
C ARG A 392 5.90 -27.81 9.39
N LYS A 393 6.02 -27.99 8.08
CA LYS A 393 4.88 -27.93 7.16
C LYS A 393 3.79 -28.91 7.58
N GLN A 394 2.53 -28.49 7.61
CA GLN A 394 1.43 -29.37 7.97
C GLN A 394 1.17 -30.41 6.85
N ARG A 395 0.68 -31.59 7.23
CA ARG A 395 0.28 -32.63 6.26
C ARG A 395 -0.95 -32.15 5.50
N GLY A 396 -0.78 -31.84 4.22
CA GLY A 396 -1.87 -31.41 3.32
C GLY A 396 -1.64 -30.04 2.69
N ASP A 397 -0.69 -29.25 3.20
CA ASP A 397 -0.36 -27.93 2.69
C ASP A 397 0.16 -27.94 1.25
N GLN A 398 -0.02 -26.82 0.56
CA GLN A 398 0.48 -26.63 -0.80
C GLN A 398 1.96 -27.03 -0.91
N PRO A 399 2.35 -28.01 -1.75
CA PRO A 399 3.70 -28.59 -1.75
C PRO A 399 4.85 -27.60 -1.99
N MET A 400 4.57 -26.48 -2.64
CA MET A 400 5.53 -25.53 -3.18
C MET A 400 5.44 -24.20 -2.42
N SER A 401 6.56 -23.65 -1.93
CA SER A 401 6.61 -22.26 -1.44
C SER A 401 6.83 -21.29 -2.60
N TRP A 402 6.59 -20.00 -2.39
CA TRP A 402 6.88 -18.98 -3.41
C TRP A 402 8.36 -19.02 -3.83
N GLN A 403 9.30 -19.10 -2.87
CA GLN A 403 10.74 -19.25 -3.14
C GLN A 403 11.04 -20.50 -3.99
N ARG A 404 10.45 -21.66 -3.67
CA ARG A 404 10.64 -22.89 -4.47
C ARG A 404 10.08 -22.75 -5.89
N SER A 405 8.92 -22.09 -6.04
CA SER A 405 8.35 -21.78 -7.35
C SER A 405 9.30 -20.92 -8.18
N MET A 406 9.88 -19.88 -7.58
CA MET A 406 10.87 -19.03 -8.26
C MET A 406 12.17 -19.75 -8.58
N LYS A 407 12.66 -20.60 -7.68
CA LYS A 407 13.85 -21.44 -7.93
C LYS A 407 13.64 -22.36 -9.13
N GLU A 408 12.45 -22.94 -9.29
CA GLU A 408 12.12 -23.77 -10.46
C GLU A 408 12.00 -22.93 -11.75
N ILE A 409 11.33 -21.77 -11.73
CA ILE A 409 11.25 -20.87 -12.90
C ILE A 409 12.66 -20.45 -13.37
N THR A 410 13.57 -20.22 -12.43
CA THR A 410 14.94 -19.75 -12.70
C THR A 410 15.96 -20.86 -12.90
N LYS A 411 15.55 -22.13 -12.74
CA LYS A 411 16.45 -23.30 -12.79
C LYS A 411 17.25 -23.40 -14.08
N ARG A 412 16.69 -22.90 -15.19
CA ARG A 412 17.37 -22.82 -16.49
C ARG A 412 18.62 -21.95 -16.49
N LEU A 413 18.77 -21.02 -15.54
CA LEU A 413 19.99 -20.25 -15.35
C LEU A 413 21.10 -21.06 -14.68
N GLY A 414 20.74 -22.10 -13.92
CA GLY A 414 21.72 -22.97 -13.25
C GLY A 414 22.63 -23.75 -14.20
N THR A 415 22.32 -23.79 -15.50
CA THR A 415 23.10 -24.48 -16.55
C THR A 415 23.25 -23.61 -17.78
N VAL A 416 24.48 -23.18 -18.09
CA VAL A 416 24.82 -22.45 -19.32
C VAL A 416 25.85 -23.27 -20.09
N GLY A 417 25.43 -23.95 -21.16
CA GLY A 417 26.28 -24.90 -21.87
C GLY A 417 26.71 -26.07 -20.97
N ALA A 418 28.02 -26.31 -20.87
CA ALA A 418 28.60 -27.30 -19.96
C ALA A 418 28.86 -26.75 -18.54
N THR A 419 28.63 -25.46 -18.31
CA THR A 419 28.94 -24.79 -17.05
C THR A 419 27.71 -24.73 -16.15
N ARG A 420 27.87 -25.14 -14.89
CA ARG A 420 26.84 -25.04 -13.86
C ARG A 420 27.07 -23.78 -13.03
N LEU A 421 26.06 -22.91 -12.93
CA LEU A 421 26.11 -21.80 -11.98
C LEU A 421 25.79 -22.31 -10.57
N PRO A 422 26.45 -21.76 -9.54
CA PRO A 422 26.19 -22.13 -8.15
C PRO A 422 24.76 -21.73 -7.75
N GLY A 423 24.15 -22.54 -6.88
CA GLY A 423 22.93 -22.22 -6.14
C GLY A 423 21.69 -23.04 -6.45
N TRP A 424 21.65 -23.68 -7.62
CA TRP A 424 20.55 -24.56 -8.01
C TRP A 424 20.81 -26.04 -7.72
N GLY A 425 21.95 -26.37 -7.13
CA GLY A 425 22.32 -27.72 -6.75
C GLY A 425 21.81 -28.19 -5.39
N PRO A 426 21.81 -29.52 -5.18
CA PRO A 426 21.31 -30.13 -3.94
C PRO A 426 22.25 -29.89 -2.75
N HIS A 427 23.52 -29.57 -2.99
CA HIS A 427 24.53 -29.28 -1.97
C HIS A 427 24.82 -27.79 -1.83
N ASP A 428 24.16 -26.94 -2.61
CA ASP A 428 24.39 -25.50 -2.56
C ASP A 428 23.66 -24.88 -1.35
N PRO A 429 24.23 -23.83 -0.71
CA PRO A 429 23.54 -23.11 0.36
C PRO A 429 22.16 -22.62 -0.07
N HIS A 430 21.20 -22.61 0.85
CA HIS A 430 19.77 -22.39 0.53
C HIS A 430 19.48 -21.13 -0.30
N PHE A 431 20.23 -20.04 -0.08
CA PHE A 431 20.04 -18.74 -0.74
C PHE A 431 21.04 -18.40 -1.85
N SER A 432 22.01 -19.26 -2.13
CA SER A 432 23.07 -18.96 -3.12
C SER A 432 22.54 -18.73 -4.55
N TRP A 433 21.38 -19.31 -4.89
CA TRP A 433 20.68 -18.98 -6.14
C TRP A 433 20.11 -17.56 -6.14
N LEU A 434 19.61 -17.05 -5.01
CA LEU A 434 19.14 -15.67 -4.88
C LEU A 434 20.31 -14.68 -4.99
N GLU A 435 21.45 -15.00 -4.39
CA GLU A 435 22.68 -14.19 -4.51
C GLU A 435 23.13 -14.11 -5.97
N THR A 436 23.19 -15.25 -6.66
CA THR A 436 23.51 -15.29 -8.10
C THR A 436 22.51 -14.46 -8.93
N LEU A 437 21.21 -14.57 -8.64
CA LEU A 437 20.20 -13.75 -9.30
C LEU A 437 20.32 -12.27 -8.95
N GLN A 438 20.78 -11.92 -7.75
CA GLN A 438 20.97 -10.54 -7.32
C GLN A 438 22.03 -9.84 -8.18
N ASP A 439 23.15 -10.52 -8.44
CA ASP A 439 24.21 -10.02 -9.31
C ASP A 439 23.69 -9.83 -10.75
N MET A 440 22.95 -10.81 -11.27
CA MET A 440 22.31 -10.70 -12.59
C MET A 440 21.25 -9.58 -12.64
N ALA A 441 20.52 -9.39 -11.55
CA ALA A 441 19.48 -8.39 -11.43
C ALA A 441 20.02 -6.96 -11.27
N ALA A 442 21.29 -6.80 -10.86
CA ALA A 442 21.93 -5.49 -10.69
C ALA A 442 21.85 -4.66 -11.99
N ASN A 443 22.09 -5.31 -13.14
CA ASN A 443 21.86 -4.69 -14.44
C ASN A 443 20.41 -4.88 -14.90
N ARG A 444 19.63 -3.78 -14.91
CA ARG A 444 18.22 -3.80 -15.33
C ARG A 444 18.01 -4.29 -16.76
N TYR A 445 18.93 -4.01 -17.68
CA TYR A 445 18.84 -4.44 -19.07
C TYR A 445 19.05 -5.95 -19.19
N GLN A 446 20.10 -6.47 -18.57
CA GLN A 446 20.37 -7.91 -18.53
C GLN A 446 19.22 -8.67 -17.85
N TRP A 447 18.71 -8.16 -16.74
CA TRP A 447 17.56 -8.76 -16.05
C TRP A 447 16.31 -8.82 -16.94
N ARG A 448 16.01 -7.76 -17.69
CA ARG A 448 14.87 -7.73 -18.62
C ARG A 448 15.01 -8.81 -19.70
N SER A 449 16.20 -8.98 -20.27
CA SER A 449 16.48 -10.04 -21.24
C SER A 449 16.34 -11.43 -20.60
N CYS A 450 16.83 -11.62 -19.37
CA CYS A 450 16.64 -12.87 -18.62
C CYS A 450 15.16 -13.17 -18.36
N CYS A 451 14.36 -12.18 -17.96
CA CYS A 451 12.93 -12.34 -17.77
C CYS A 451 12.24 -12.82 -19.05
N GLN A 452 12.61 -12.26 -20.21
CA GLN A 452 12.06 -12.69 -21.50
C GLN A 452 12.48 -14.12 -21.86
N PHE A 453 13.71 -14.52 -21.57
CA PHE A 453 14.19 -15.88 -21.81
C PHE A 453 13.51 -16.91 -20.90
N LEU A 454 13.40 -16.61 -19.60
CA LEU A 454 12.89 -17.52 -18.59
C LEU A 454 11.37 -17.67 -18.63
N SER A 455 10.65 -16.58 -18.94
CA SER A 455 9.18 -16.64 -19.06
C SER A 455 8.71 -17.42 -20.28
N ARG A 456 9.59 -17.75 -21.24
CA ARG A 456 9.24 -18.59 -22.40
C ARG A 456 9.16 -20.05 -21.95
N LEU A 457 8.00 -20.66 -22.18
CA LEU A 457 7.88 -22.12 -22.16
C LEU A 457 8.65 -22.68 -23.36
N LEU A 458 9.53 -23.66 -23.11
CA LEU A 458 10.03 -24.50 -24.18
C LEU A 458 8.94 -25.53 -24.48
N GLU A 459 8.52 -25.61 -25.74
CA GLU A 459 7.62 -26.67 -26.24
C GLU A 459 8.25 -28.05 -26.11
#